data_AF-A0AAF0QKL1-F1
#
_entry.id   AF-A0AAF0QKL1-F1
#
_cell.length_a   1.000
_cell.length_b   1.000
_cell.length_c   1.000
_cell.angle_alpha   90.00
_cell.angle_beta   90.00
_cell.angle_gamma   90.00
#
_symmetry.space_group_name_H-M   'P 1'
#
loop_
_entity.id
_entity.type
_entity.pdbx_description
1 polymer ?
#
loop_
_entity_poly.entity_id
_entity_poly.type
_entity_poly.pdbx_seq_one_letter_code
_entity_poly.pdbx_strand_id
1 'polypeptide(L)'
;MNLLEFLGSQVGEDPHNFIYEVKKIFGVMQVTGNDKVELASYQHKDVAHIWFTQWKEHRGTNAVPMTLECFTRAFLDRFFPRELTEAKDQKFMNLRQGTMSVQEYGLMFTQLSRYAPHMVVDPRAQMSKS
;
A
#
# COMPACT_ATOMS: atom_id res chain seq x y z
N MET A 1 4.44 18.36 -10.11
CA MET A 1 3.74 17.42 -9.21
C MET A 1 4.42 17.50 -7.87
N ASN A 2 3.70 17.78 -6.78
CA ASN A 2 4.26 17.53 -5.45
C ASN A 2 4.20 16.01 -5.25
N LEU A 3 5.37 15.41 -5.29
CA LEU A 3 5.56 14.01 -5.58
C LEU A 3 5.84 13.38 -4.21
N LEU A 4 4.94 12.52 -3.71
CA LEU A 4 5.12 11.86 -2.42
C LEU A 4 6.40 11.02 -2.49
N GLU A 5 7.48 11.55 -1.92
CA GLU A 5 8.71 10.81 -1.70
C GLU A 5 8.45 9.76 -0.63
N PHE A 6 9.06 8.59 -0.81
CA PHE A 6 9.09 7.55 0.21
C PHE A 6 10.55 7.23 0.51
N LEU A 7 10.98 7.52 1.73
CA LEU A 7 12.35 7.36 2.18
C LEU A 7 12.58 5.93 2.69
N GLY A 8 11.57 5.33 3.32
CA GLY A 8 11.66 4.02 3.96
C GLY A 8 12.54 4.00 5.22
N SER A 9 12.99 5.18 5.67
CA SER A 9 13.83 5.37 6.86
C SER A 9 13.14 6.20 7.94
N GLN A 10 11.99 6.81 7.67
CA GLN A 10 11.29 7.66 8.64
C GLN A 10 10.19 6.90 9.38
N VAL A 11 10.13 7.11 10.70
CA VAL A 11 9.04 6.60 11.53
C VAL A 11 7.75 7.37 11.20
N GLY A 12 6.68 6.63 10.90
CA GLY A 12 5.37 7.20 10.59
C GLY A 12 5.08 7.34 9.09
N GLU A 13 6.02 6.99 8.21
CA GLU A 13 5.71 6.78 6.79
C GLU A 13 4.65 5.70 6.64
N ASP A 14 3.79 5.87 5.63
CA ASP A 14 2.68 4.97 5.36
C ASP A 14 2.87 4.31 3.97
N PRO A 15 3.44 3.09 3.93
CA PRO A 15 3.66 2.35 2.70
C PRO A 15 2.37 2.13 1.89
N HIS A 16 1.23 1.91 2.57
CA HIS A 16 -0.05 1.74 1.88
C HIS A 16 -0.51 3.03 1.23
N ASN A 17 -0.35 4.17 1.92
CA ASN A 17 -0.70 5.47 1.36
C ASN A 17 0.17 5.83 0.16
N PHE A 18 1.47 5.54 0.23
CA PHE A 18 2.38 5.71 -0.90
C PHE A 18 1.90 4.94 -2.14
N ILE A 19 1.64 3.64 -1.99
CA ILE A 19 1.12 2.81 -3.09
C ILE A 19 -0.23 3.33 -3.62
N TYR A 20 -1.11 3.79 -2.73
CA TYR A 20 -2.41 4.33 -3.12
C TYR A 20 -2.27 5.59 -3.99
N GLU A 21 -1.48 6.58 -3.56
CA GLU A 21 -1.30 7.82 -4.31
C GLU A 21 -0.57 7.58 -5.65
N VAL A 22 0.43 6.68 -5.68
CA VAL A 22 1.09 6.25 -6.92
C VAL A 22 0.09 5.62 -7.90
N LYS A 23 -0.77 4.70 -7.43
CA LYS A 23 -1.80 4.06 -8.27
C LYS A 23 -2.82 5.07 -8.81
N LYS A 24 -3.20 6.05 -7.99
CA LYS A 24 -4.10 7.14 -8.38
C LYS A 24 -3.49 8.01 -9.49
N ILE A 25 -2.21 8.36 -9.37
CA ILE A 25 -1.49 9.10 -10.43
C ILE A 25 -1.45 8.29 -11.73
N PHE A 26 -1.13 6.99 -11.66
CA PHE A 26 -1.12 6.14 -12.85
C PHE A 26 -2.49 6.01 -13.52
N GLY A 27 -3.57 5.99 -12.74
CA GLY A 27 -4.93 6.01 -13.26
C GLY A 27 -5.25 7.30 -14.02
N VAL A 28 -4.88 8.45 -13.44
CA VAL A 28 -5.08 9.76 -14.09
C VAL A 28 -4.24 9.89 -15.37
N MET A 29 -3.00 9.43 -15.32
CA MET A 29 -2.04 9.56 -16.43
C MET A 29 -2.13 8.43 -17.47
N GLN A 30 -2.99 7.43 -17.26
CA GLN A 30 -3.12 6.26 -18.14
C GLN A 30 -1.78 5.53 -18.40
N VAL A 31 -0.90 5.49 -17.40
CA VAL A 31 0.36 4.75 -17.48
C VAL A 31 0.04 3.26 -17.63
N THR A 32 0.81 2.51 -18.41
CA THR A 32 0.61 1.06 -18.62
C THR A 32 1.95 0.29 -18.51
N GLY A 33 1.88 -1.03 -18.38
CA GLY A 33 3.06 -1.90 -18.43
C GLY A 33 4.11 -1.65 -17.34
N ASN A 34 5.38 -1.87 -17.72
CA ASN A 34 6.54 -1.82 -16.83
C ASN A 34 6.89 -0.39 -16.38
N ASP A 35 6.49 0.64 -17.13
CA ASP A 35 6.75 2.05 -16.81
C ASP A 35 6.19 2.43 -15.43
N LYS A 36 5.11 1.76 -14.98
CA LYS A 36 4.54 1.95 -13.64
C LYS A 36 5.55 1.67 -12.54
N VAL A 37 6.34 0.61 -12.65
CA VAL A 37 7.26 0.24 -11.57
C VAL A 37 8.45 1.19 -11.55
N GLU A 38 9.00 1.54 -12.71
CA GLU A 38 10.08 2.52 -12.80
C GLU A 38 9.64 3.89 -12.26
N LEU A 39 8.46 4.38 -12.65
CA LEU A 39 7.91 5.66 -12.16
C LEU A 39 7.61 5.66 -10.67
N ALA A 40 7.15 4.53 -10.11
CA ALA A 40 6.96 4.38 -8.67
C ALA A 40 8.30 4.44 -7.93
N SER A 41 9.30 3.71 -8.43
CA SER A 41 10.64 3.66 -7.85
C SER A 41 11.39 4.99 -7.93
N TYR A 42 11.08 5.83 -8.92
CA TYR A 42 11.63 7.18 -9.02
C TYR A 42 11.30 8.05 -7.79
N GLN A 43 10.21 7.71 -7.08
CA GLN A 43 9.80 8.38 -5.83
C GLN A 43 10.51 7.88 -4.59
N HIS A 44 11.24 6.78 -4.70
CA HIS A 44 12.00 6.27 -3.59
C HIS A 44 13.25 7.11 -3.37
N LYS A 45 13.52 7.38 -2.10
CA LYS A 45 14.74 8.03 -1.62
C LYS A 45 15.38 7.14 -0.56
N ASP A 46 16.65 7.42 -0.23
CA ASP A 46 17.37 6.79 0.89
C ASP A 46 17.21 5.24 0.92
N VAL A 47 16.73 4.67 2.02
CA VAL A 47 16.59 3.23 2.24
C VAL A 47 15.67 2.58 1.21
N ALA A 48 14.59 3.25 0.81
CA ALA A 48 13.67 2.74 -0.20
C ALA A 48 14.30 2.64 -1.59
N HIS A 49 15.19 3.58 -1.93
CA HIS A 49 15.91 3.53 -3.20
C HIS A 49 16.94 2.38 -3.21
N ILE A 50 17.73 2.27 -2.13
CA ILE A 50 18.71 1.19 -1.96
C ILE A 50 18.02 -0.18 -2.05
N TRP A 51 16.91 -0.35 -1.33
CA TRP A 51 16.14 -1.58 -1.36
C TRP A 51 15.63 -1.91 -2.76
N PHE A 52 15.09 -0.93 -3.50
CA PHE A 52 14.54 -1.19 -4.83
C PHE A 52 15.62 -1.67 -5.81
N THR A 53 16.80 -1.04 -5.78
CA THR A 53 17.95 -1.44 -6.61
C THR A 53 18.35 -2.88 -6.31
N GLN A 54 18.50 -3.22 -5.02
CA GLN A 54 18.81 -4.61 -4.60
C GLN A 54 17.71 -5.58 -5.05
N TRP A 55 16.46 -5.26 -4.80
CA TRP A 55 15.33 -6.12 -5.16
C TRP A 55 15.25 -6.37 -6.67
N LYS A 56 15.60 -5.38 -7.50
CA LYS A 56 15.67 -5.50 -8.96
C LYS A 56 16.84 -6.40 -9.41
N GLU A 57 18.02 -6.24 -8.82
CA GLU A 57 19.20 -7.05 -9.12
C GLU A 57 19.01 -8.55 -8.80
N HIS A 58 18.33 -8.85 -7.68
CA HIS A 58 18.14 -10.24 -7.22
C HIS A 58 17.11 -11.05 -8.02
N ARG A 59 16.42 -10.45 -9.01
CA ARG A 59 15.40 -11.15 -9.79
C ARG A 59 15.95 -12.16 -10.80
N GLY A 60 17.20 -12.00 -11.24
CA GLY A 60 17.83 -12.86 -12.26
C GLY A 60 17.29 -12.65 -13.68
N THR A 61 17.94 -13.24 -14.67
CA THR A 61 17.68 -13.03 -16.11
C THR A 61 16.39 -13.66 -16.64
N ASN A 62 15.82 -14.65 -15.93
CA ASN A 62 14.57 -15.32 -16.29
C ASN A 62 13.38 -14.89 -15.42
N ALA A 63 13.46 -13.71 -14.81
CA ALA A 63 12.43 -13.20 -13.91
C ALA A 63 11.09 -13.00 -14.62
N VAL A 64 10.00 -13.28 -13.91
CA VAL A 64 8.66 -12.80 -14.29
C VAL A 64 8.71 -11.28 -14.51
N PRO A 65 8.03 -10.73 -15.53
CA PRO A 65 7.97 -9.29 -15.77
C PRO A 65 7.65 -8.50 -14.50
N MET A 66 8.26 -7.33 -14.39
CA MET A 66 8.11 -6.46 -13.22
C MET A 66 6.75 -5.75 -13.27
N THR A 67 5.71 -6.47 -12.89
CA THR A 67 4.35 -5.92 -12.80
C THR A 67 4.20 -5.04 -11.57
N LEU A 68 3.30 -4.06 -11.65
CA LEU A 68 2.95 -3.22 -10.51
C LEU A 68 2.45 -4.03 -9.30
N GLU A 69 1.78 -5.15 -9.55
CA GLU A 69 1.32 -6.06 -8.50
C GLU A 69 2.49 -6.72 -7.76
N CYS A 70 3.46 -7.26 -8.51
CA CYS A 70 4.64 -7.89 -7.93
C CYS A 70 5.50 -6.88 -7.15
N PHE A 71 5.62 -5.65 -7.66
CA PHE A 71 6.24 -4.54 -6.94
C PHE A 71 5.49 -4.19 -5.65
N THR A 72 4.17 -4.00 -5.73
CA THR A 72 3.35 -3.62 -4.57
C THR A 72 3.52 -4.63 -3.44
N ARG A 73 3.46 -5.93 -3.76
CA ARG A 73 3.64 -7.00 -2.77
C ARG A 73 5.00 -6.93 -2.10
N ALA A 74 6.09 -6.92 -2.87
CA ALA A 74 7.43 -6.90 -2.30
C ALA A 74 7.74 -5.63 -1.50
N PHE A 75 7.21 -4.49 -1.95
CA PHE A 75 7.35 -3.21 -1.25
C PHE A 75 6.65 -3.24 0.12
N LEU A 76 5.41 -3.73 0.17
CA LEU A 76 4.68 -3.85 1.43
C LEU A 76 5.31 -4.91 2.35
N ASP A 77 5.75 -6.06 1.82
CA ASP A 77 6.47 -7.07 2.61
C ASP A 77 7.74 -6.50 3.26
N ARG A 78 8.41 -5.53 2.61
CA ARG A 78 9.60 -4.86 3.14
C ARG A 78 9.30 -3.78 4.16
N PHE A 79 8.41 -2.85 3.82
CA PHE A 79 8.22 -1.60 4.58
C PHE A 79 6.99 -1.60 5.48
N PHE A 80 6.15 -2.62 5.37
CA PHE A 80 4.97 -2.81 6.18
C PHE A 80 4.98 -4.21 6.81
N PRO A 81 5.93 -4.46 7.74
CA PRO A 81 6.11 -5.77 8.33
C PRO A 81 4.85 -6.21 9.09
N ARG A 82 4.78 -7.51 9.36
CA ARG A 82 3.60 -8.18 9.93
C ARG A 82 3.13 -7.52 11.22
N GLU A 83 4.05 -7.05 12.07
CA GLU A 83 3.73 -6.41 13.34
C GLU A 83 2.95 -5.10 13.15
N LEU A 84 3.28 -4.32 12.11
CA LEU A 84 2.52 -3.11 11.77
C LEU A 84 1.16 -3.46 11.20
N THR A 85 1.08 -4.51 10.38
CA THR A 85 -0.20 -5.03 9.86
C THR A 85 -1.11 -5.44 11.01
N GLU A 86 -0.62 -6.29 11.91
CA GLU A 86 -1.36 -6.77 13.08
C GLU A 86 -1.77 -5.62 14.01
N ALA A 87 -0.90 -4.61 14.21
CA ALA A 87 -1.25 -3.44 14.98
C ALA A 87 -2.38 -2.61 14.34
N LYS A 88 -2.39 -2.46 13.01
CA LYS A 88 -3.49 -1.77 12.29
C LYS A 88 -4.78 -2.58 12.33
N ASP A 89 -4.70 -3.90 12.12
CA ASP A 89 -5.85 -4.80 12.21
C ASP A 89 -6.47 -4.76 13.61
N GLN A 90 -5.64 -4.86 14.65
CA GLN A 90 -6.11 -4.76 16.03
C GLN A 90 -6.74 -3.40 16.33
N LYS A 91 -6.15 -2.31 15.81
CA LYS A 91 -6.71 -0.96 15.94
C LYS A 91 -8.07 -0.84 15.25
N PHE A 92 -8.24 -1.47 14.09
CA PHE A 92 -9.52 -1.49 13.38
C PHE A 92 -10.56 -2.35 14.12
N MET A 93 -10.20 -3.56 14.55
CA MET A 93 -11.08 -4.46 15.31
C MET A 93 -11.55 -3.86 16.63
N ASN A 94 -10.69 -3.08 17.28
CA ASN A 94 -11.01 -2.40 18.53
C ASN A 94 -11.68 -1.03 18.33
N LEU A 95 -11.89 -0.59 17.08
CA LEU A 95 -12.52 0.69 16.81
C LEU A 95 -13.98 0.65 17.30
N ARG A 96 -14.25 1.42 18.35
CA ARG A 96 -15.59 1.65 18.89
C ARG A 96 -15.89 3.13 18.83
N GLN A 97 -17.15 3.50 18.58
CA GLN A 97 -17.55 4.91 18.55
C GLN A 97 -17.20 5.61 19.87
N GLY A 98 -17.50 5.01 21.02
CA GLY A 98 -17.20 5.58 22.33
C GLY A 98 -17.81 6.97 22.48
N THR A 99 -16.96 7.97 22.74
CA THR A 99 -17.35 9.39 22.87
C THR A 99 -17.28 10.16 21.55
N MET A 100 -16.86 9.53 20.45
CA MET A 100 -16.79 10.19 19.14
C MET A 100 -18.20 10.43 18.58
N SER A 101 -18.35 11.52 17.84
CA SER A 101 -19.51 11.69 16.98
C SER A 101 -19.58 10.59 15.92
N VAL A 102 -20.76 10.35 15.37
CA VAL A 102 -20.96 9.41 14.27
C VAL A 102 -20.09 9.77 13.06
N GLN A 103 -19.90 11.07 12.82
CA GLN A 103 -19.06 11.58 11.74
C GLN A 103 -17.57 11.24 11.97
N GLU A 104 -17.03 11.53 13.15
CA GLU A 104 -15.63 11.21 13.49
C GLU A 104 -15.36 9.71 13.45
N TYR A 105 -16.29 8.92 13.96
CA TYR A 105 -16.22 7.46 13.86
C TYR A 105 -16.19 7.00 12.39
N GLY A 106 -17.08 7.53 11.55
CA GLY A 106 -17.14 7.18 10.13
C GLY A 106 -15.85 7.51 9.38
N LEU A 107 -15.22 8.65 9.69
CA LEU A 107 -13.92 9.03 9.14
C LEU A 107 -12.81 8.06 9.58
N MET A 108 -12.73 7.74 10.88
CA MET A 108 -11.75 6.80 11.41
C MET A 108 -11.94 5.39 10.85
N PHE A 109 -13.19 4.93 10.72
CA PHE A 109 -13.52 3.64 10.12
C PHE A 109 -13.01 3.58 8.68
N THR A 110 -13.29 4.61 7.88
CA THR A 110 -12.86 4.68 6.48
C THR A 110 -11.33 4.72 6.35
N GLN A 111 -10.64 5.43 7.24
CA GLN A 111 -9.18 5.51 7.23
C GLN A 111 -8.50 4.20 7.64
N LEU A 112 -9.10 3.44 8.56
CA LEU A 112 -8.52 2.18 9.05
C LEU A 112 -8.90 0.97 8.20
N SER A 113 -10.10 0.97 7.58
CA SER A 113 -10.58 -0.13 6.73
C SER A 113 -9.65 -0.45 5.56
N ARG A 114 -8.88 0.54 5.08
CA ARG A 114 -7.89 0.36 4.00
C ARG A 114 -6.75 -0.60 4.34
N TYR A 115 -6.44 -0.77 5.62
CA TYR A 115 -5.38 -1.71 6.06
C TYR A 115 -5.93 -3.11 6.31
N ALA A 116 -7.23 -3.23 6.58
CA ALA A 116 -7.91 -4.48 6.88
C ALA A 116 -9.00 -4.80 5.83
N PRO A 117 -8.68 -4.84 4.52
CA PRO A 117 -9.71 -5.05 3.49
C PRO A 117 -10.44 -6.38 3.68
N HIS A 118 -9.76 -7.40 4.21
CA HIS A 118 -10.34 -8.70 4.51
C HIS A 118 -11.42 -8.68 5.60
N MET A 119 -11.47 -7.65 6.45
CA MET A 119 -12.46 -7.49 7.52
C MET A 119 -13.69 -6.69 7.08
N VAL A 120 -13.62 -6.02 5.92
CA VAL A 120 -14.64 -5.07 5.45
C VAL A 120 -15.47 -5.67 4.30
N VAL A 121 -15.00 -6.76 3.69
CA VAL A 121 -15.71 -7.48 2.64
C VAL A 121 -16.92 -8.19 3.24
N ASP A 122 -18.14 -7.85 2.79
CA ASP A 122 -19.35 -8.60 3.12
C ASP A 122 -19.24 -10.00 2.48
N PRO A 123 -19.24 -11.09 3.27
CA PRO A 123 -19.20 -12.46 2.75
C PRO A 123 -20.35 -12.77 1.76
N ARG A 124 -21.49 -12.06 1.87
CA ARG A 124 -22.65 -12.24 0.99
C ARG A 124 -22.48 -11.60 -0.39
N ALA A 125 -21.57 -10.63 -0.53
CA ALA A 125 -21.31 -9.99 -1.82
C ALA A 125 -20.40 -10.81 -2.76
N GLN A 126 -19.69 -11.82 -2.23
CA GLN A 126 -18.86 -12.72 -3.05
C GLN A 126 -19.65 -13.91 -3.64
N MET A 127 -20.75 -14.33 -3.01
CA MET A 127 -21.55 -15.46 -3.49
C MET A 127 -22.40 -15.16 -4.74
N SER A 128 -22.46 -13.90 -5.20
CA SER A 128 -23.22 -13.51 -6.41
C SER A 128 -22.39 -13.49 -7.69
N LYS A 129 -21.11 -13.90 -7.64
CA LYS A 129 -20.23 -14.00 -8.81
C LYS A 129 -19.75 -15.44 -9.07
N SER A 130 -20.63 -16.42 -8.86
CA SER A 130 -20.42 -17.81 -9.27
C SER A 130 -21.23 -18.12 -10.52
#